data_AF-A0A3A8P7A9-F1
#
_entry.id   AF-A0A3A8P7A9-F1
#
_cell.length_a   1.000
_cell.length_b   1.000
_cell.length_c   1.000
_cell.angle_alpha   90.00
_cell.angle_beta   90.00
_cell.angle_gamma   90.00
#
_symmetry.space_group_name_H-M   'P 1'
#
loop_
_entity.id
_entity.type
_entity.pdbx_description
1 polymer ?
#
loop_
_entity_poly.entity_id
_entity_poly.type
_entity_poly.pdbx_seq_one_letter_code
_entity_poly.pdbx_strand_id
1 'polypeptide(L)'
;MRDRIQTVLRQLAQAPELEVRWLHTLSLLEFIGARKISRTVADRHPSLEVLGHLADETRHAFTFKRLACEVAGREDVTEFLSVDAATVWFQSLDRQLAEWVTGVTGRADVYLHYLLTTAVVERRAMVLYPLYKAATRHAVVREELGRVVVEEQSHRRAIEDACEQRLAKAGVTLEPALALEERLFETFLTQLEKDVAQALAGAQAA
;
A
#
# COMPACT_ATOMS: atom_id res chain seq x y z
N MET A 1 4.96 11.90 -11.15
CA MET A 1 5.21 10.98 -10.01
C MET A 1 5.74 9.60 -10.42
N ARG A 2 5.17 8.94 -11.44
CA ARG A 2 5.57 7.57 -11.86
C ARG A 2 7.09 7.39 -12.05
N ASP A 3 7.75 8.28 -12.77
CA ASP A 3 9.19 8.17 -13.05
C ASP A 3 10.05 8.26 -11.79
N ARG A 4 9.61 9.04 -10.79
CA ARG A 4 10.26 9.15 -9.48
C ARG A 4 10.12 7.86 -8.69
N ILE A 5 8.92 7.28 -8.64
CA ILE A 5 8.69 5.94 -8.06
C ILE A 5 9.60 4.92 -8.74
N GLN A 6 9.63 4.88 -10.06
CA GLN A 6 10.48 3.96 -10.81
C GLN A 6 11.97 4.17 -10.50
N THR A 7 12.42 5.42 -10.37
CA THR A 7 13.80 5.75 -10.07
C THR A 7 14.20 5.29 -8.67
N VAL A 8 13.42 5.63 -7.65
CA VAL A 8 13.73 5.24 -6.27
C VAL A 8 13.68 3.72 -6.07
N LEU A 9 12.70 3.04 -6.70
CA LEU A 9 12.60 1.57 -6.65
C LEU A 9 13.82 0.91 -7.32
N ARG A 10 14.29 1.45 -8.45
CA ARG A 10 15.52 0.96 -9.11
C ARG A 10 16.77 1.20 -8.26
N GLN A 11 16.82 2.29 -7.49
CA GLN A 11 17.95 2.58 -6.61
C GLN A 11 17.96 1.63 -5.41
N LEU A 12 16.83 1.48 -4.72
CA LEU A 12 16.77 0.61 -3.54
C LEU A 12 17.00 -0.87 -3.89
N ALA A 13 16.49 -1.34 -5.04
CA ALA A 13 16.67 -2.73 -5.50
C ALA A 13 18.11 -3.07 -5.96
N GLN A 14 19.04 -2.10 -5.94
CA GLN A 14 20.46 -2.36 -6.19
C GLN A 14 21.19 -2.83 -4.94
N ALA A 15 20.64 -2.59 -3.75
CA ALA A 15 21.23 -2.95 -2.47
C ALA A 15 20.31 -3.92 -1.72
N PRO A 16 20.70 -5.20 -1.55
CA PRO A 16 19.85 -6.21 -0.92
C PRO A 16 19.30 -5.79 0.45
N GLU A 17 20.10 -5.16 1.31
CA GLU A 17 19.65 -4.70 2.62
C GLU A 17 18.55 -3.63 2.55
N LEU A 18 18.57 -2.75 1.55
CA LEU A 18 17.48 -1.79 1.35
C LEU A 18 16.23 -2.47 0.82
N GLU A 19 16.39 -3.47 -0.05
CA GLU A 19 15.27 -4.26 -0.56
C GLU A 19 14.60 -5.08 0.55
N VAL A 20 15.37 -5.68 1.46
CA VAL A 20 14.86 -6.37 2.66
C VAL A 20 14.01 -5.43 3.52
N ARG A 21 14.55 -4.25 3.84
CA ARG A 21 13.85 -3.23 4.64
C ARG A 21 12.60 -2.72 3.94
N TRP A 22 12.64 -2.59 2.62
CA TRP A 22 11.50 -2.18 1.80
C TRP A 22 10.40 -3.24 1.78
N LEU A 23 10.74 -4.52 1.56
CA LEU A 23 9.80 -5.64 1.66
C LEU A 23 9.13 -5.69 3.03
N HIS A 24 9.90 -5.46 4.10
CA HIS A 24 9.34 -5.40 5.44
C HIS A 24 8.38 -4.20 5.64
N THR A 25 8.68 -3.04 5.03
CA THR A 25 7.75 -1.90 5.00
C THR A 25 6.46 -2.22 4.23
N LEU A 26 6.56 -2.88 3.07
CA LEU A 26 5.36 -3.33 2.32
C LEU A 26 4.52 -4.30 3.15
N SER A 27 5.17 -5.27 3.82
CA SER A 27 4.51 -6.20 4.74
C SER A 27 3.71 -5.47 5.82
N LEU A 28 4.28 -4.41 6.41
CA LEU A 28 3.59 -3.59 7.40
C LEU A 28 2.38 -2.87 6.80
N LEU A 29 2.48 -2.31 5.58
CA LEU A 29 1.39 -1.58 4.95
C LEU A 29 0.19 -2.48 4.64
N GLU A 30 0.42 -3.65 4.06
CA GLU A 30 -0.59 -4.70 3.88
C GLU A 30 -1.22 -5.11 5.22
N PHE A 31 -0.39 -5.28 6.26
CA PHE A 31 -0.90 -5.62 7.58
C PHE A 31 -1.74 -4.50 8.22
N ILE A 32 -1.41 -3.23 7.95
CA ILE A 32 -2.24 -2.09 8.36
C ILE A 32 -3.60 -2.14 7.65
N GLY A 33 -3.61 -2.46 6.34
CA GLY A 33 -4.83 -2.72 5.56
C GLY A 33 -5.69 -3.81 6.21
N ALA A 34 -5.14 -5.00 6.38
CA ALA A 34 -5.79 -6.13 7.05
C ALA A 34 -6.36 -5.76 8.44
N ARG A 35 -5.58 -5.08 9.28
CA ARG A 35 -6.03 -4.65 10.62
C ARG A 35 -7.20 -3.68 10.56
N LYS A 36 -7.20 -2.75 9.60
CA LYS A 36 -8.30 -1.82 9.40
C LYS A 36 -9.55 -2.57 8.96
N ILE A 37 -9.46 -3.45 7.96
CA ILE A 37 -10.59 -4.25 7.49
C ILE A 37 -11.18 -5.06 8.64
N SER A 38 -10.33 -5.80 9.37
CA SER A 38 -10.73 -6.62 10.53
C SER A 38 -11.47 -5.81 11.60
N ARG A 39 -10.93 -4.66 12.01
CA ARG A 39 -11.47 -3.88 13.13
C ARG A 39 -12.63 -2.95 12.77
N THR A 40 -12.97 -2.80 11.49
CA THR A 40 -13.97 -1.83 11.04
C THR A 40 -15.08 -2.50 10.25
N VAL A 41 -14.83 -2.81 8.98
CA VAL A 41 -15.86 -3.30 8.07
C VAL A 41 -16.15 -4.78 8.30
N ALA A 42 -15.18 -5.63 8.63
CA ALA A 42 -15.44 -7.05 8.90
C ALA A 42 -16.24 -7.23 10.19
N ASP A 43 -15.95 -6.43 11.22
CA ASP A 43 -16.69 -6.42 12.48
C ASP A 43 -18.17 -6.03 12.30
N ARG A 44 -18.47 -5.12 11.35
CA ARG A 44 -19.83 -4.57 11.15
C ARG A 44 -20.58 -5.14 9.94
N HIS A 45 -19.85 -5.61 8.95
CA HIS A 45 -20.32 -6.06 7.62
C HIS A 45 -19.48 -7.26 7.12
N PRO A 46 -19.54 -8.43 7.79
CA PRO A 46 -18.74 -9.62 7.44
C PRO A 46 -19.29 -10.33 6.20
N SER A 47 -19.35 -9.66 5.04
CA SER A 47 -19.70 -10.33 3.79
C SER A 47 -18.56 -11.27 3.34
N LEU A 48 -18.89 -12.23 2.47
CA LEU A 48 -17.89 -13.11 1.88
C LEU A 48 -16.77 -12.32 1.19
N GLU A 49 -17.11 -11.25 0.49
CA GLU A 49 -16.15 -10.38 -0.19
C GLU A 49 -15.22 -9.67 0.81
N VAL A 50 -15.76 -9.11 1.90
CA VAL A 50 -14.96 -8.42 2.93
C VAL A 50 -14.03 -9.39 3.65
N LEU A 51 -14.51 -10.58 4.00
CA LEU A 51 -13.69 -11.60 4.66
C LEU A 51 -12.65 -12.22 3.73
N GLY A 52 -12.99 -12.40 2.46
CA GLY A 52 -12.05 -12.83 1.42
C GLY A 52 -10.92 -11.80 1.28
N HIS A 53 -11.29 -10.53 1.13
CA HIS A 53 -10.32 -9.44 1.02
C HIS A 53 -9.42 -9.34 2.27
N LEU A 54 -9.97 -9.46 3.48
CA LEU A 54 -9.19 -9.53 4.71
C LEU A 54 -8.16 -10.67 4.70
N ALA A 55 -8.56 -11.85 4.21
CA ALA A 55 -7.67 -13.00 4.13
C ALA A 55 -6.52 -12.75 3.15
N ASP A 56 -6.80 -12.10 2.03
CA ASP A 56 -5.80 -11.78 1.01
C ASP A 56 -4.78 -10.74 1.50
N GLU A 57 -5.23 -9.65 2.09
CA GLU A 57 -4.37 -8.62 2.70
C GLU A 57 -3.46 -9.21 3.79
N THR A 58 -3.99 -10.13 4.60
CA THR A 58 -3.20 -10.85 5.61
C THR A 58 -2.13 -11.73 4.95
N ARG A 59 -2.48 -12.39 3.84
CA ARG A 59 -1.56 -13.24 3.07
C ARG A 59 -0.50 -12.41 2.33
N HIS A 60 -0.83 -11.22 1.81
CA HIS A 60 0.12 -10.30 1.21
C HIS A 60 1.13 -9.80 2.24
N ALA A 61 0.66 -9.39 3.42
CA ALA A 61 1.50 -9.02 4.53
C ALA A 61 2.50 -10.13 4.90
N PHE A 62 2.01 -11.36 5.03
CA PHE A 62 2.86 -12.54 5.27
C PHE A 62 3.85 -12.76 4.12
N THR A 63 3.40 -12.66 2.87
CA THR A 63 4.23 -12.89 1.68
C THR A 63 5.40 -11.92 1.62
N PHE A 64 5.16 -10.62 1.82
CA PHE A 64 6.25 -9.64 1.86
C PHE A 64 7.19 -9.84 3.04
N LYS A 65 6.68 -10.27 4.21
CA LYS A 65 7.53 -10.61 5.35
C LYS A 65 8.44 -11.79 5.03
N ARG A 66 7.88 -12.87 4.49
CA ARG A 66 8.63 -14.05 4.06
C ARG A 66 9.70 -13.68 3.03
N LEU A 67 9.36 -12.88 2.03
CA LEU A 67 10.31 -12.41 1.03
C LEU A 67 11.44 -11.60 1.65
N ALA A 68 11.15 -10.73 2.63
CA ALA A 68 12.18 -9.99 3.34
C ALA A 68 13.17 -10.95 4.03
N CYS A 69 12.66 -11.99 4.69
CA CYS A 69 13.49 -13.01 5.35
C CYS A 69 14.30 -13.86 4.34
N GLU A 70 13.69 -14.25 3.22
CA GLU A 70 14.37 -15.03 2.17
C GLU A 70 15.49 -14.23 1.50
N VAL A 71 15.26 -12.96 1.19
CA VAL A 71 16.30 -12.08 0.61
C VAL A 71 17.41 -11.82 1.64
N ALA A 72 17.08 -11.68 2.92
CA ALA A 72 18.05 -11.48 3.99
C ALA A 72 18.83 -12.76 4.36
N GLY A 73 18.32 -13.94 4.01
CA GLY A 73 18.87 -15.23 4.45
C GLY A 73 18.70 -15.50 5.95
N ARG A 74 17.75 -14.84 6.62
CA ARG A 74 17.48 -14.96 8.06
C ARG A 74 16.03 -14.64 8.41
N GLU A 75 15.52 -15.20 9.51
CA GLU A 75 14.10 -15.04 9.91
C GLU A 75 13.82 -13.79 10.76
N ASP A 76 14.84 -13.21 11.38
CA ASP A 76 14.76 -12.13 12.37
C ASP A 76 14.89 -10.72 11.76
N VAL A 77 14.36 -10.52 10.55
CA VAL A 77 14.30 -9.18 9.93
C VAL A 77 13.43 -8.28 10.82
N THR A 78 13.99 -7.18 11.33
CA THR A 78 13.25 -6.23 12.19
C THR A 78 13.29 -4.80 11.67
N GLU A 79 14.16 -4.55 10.69
CA GLU A 79 14.44 -3.25 10.14
C GLU A 79 13.42 -2.90 9.06
N PHE A 80 13.09 -1.62 8.96
CA PHE A 80 12.17 -1.09 7.97
C PHE A 80 12.81 0.06 7.19
N LEU A 81 12.31 0.33 6.00
CA LEU A 81 12.66 1.52 5.22
C LEU A 81 11.53 2.54 5.29
N SER A 82 11.83 3.78 5.72
CA SER A 82 10.86 4.89 5.75
C SER A 82 9.55 4.57 6.51
N VAL A 83 9.61 3.76 7.57
CA VAL A 83 8.43 3.24 8.28
C VAL A 83 7.51 4.31 8.85
N ASP A 84 8.10 5.36 9.43
CA ASP A 84 7.32 6.45 10.01
C ASP A 84 6.56 7.21 8.91
N ALA A 85 7.24 7.53 7.81
CA ALA A 85 6.62 8.22 6.68
C ALA A 85 5.55 7.36 5.98
N ALA A 86 5.79 6.06 5.82
CA ALA A 86 4.84 5.11 5.26
C ALA A 86 3.58 4.99 6.14
N THR A 87 3.78 4.89 7.46
CA THR A 87 2.68 4.84 8.45
C THR A 87 1.90 6.14 8.46
N VAL A 88 2.59 7.29 8.48
CA VAL A 88 1.95 8.62 8.44
C VAL A 88 1.13 8.79 7.17
N TRP A 89 1.64 8.37 6.01
CA TRP A 89 0.90 8.39 4.75
C TRP A 89 -0.42 7.62 4.86
N PHE A 90 -0.36 6.34 5.24
CA PHE A 90 -1.55 5.50 5.30
C PHE A 90 -2.57 6.04 6.32
N GLN A 91 -2.13 6.35 7.55
CA GLN A 91 -3.05 6.82 8.60
C GLN A 91 -3.64 8.21 8.27
N SER A 92 -2.85 9.09 7.65
CA SER A 92 -3.35 10.40 7.22
C SER A 92 -4.34 10.30 6.07
N LEU A 93 -4.11 9.35 5.15
CA LEU A 93 -5.02 9.08 4.04
C LEU A 93 -6.36 8.58 4.57
N ASP A 94 -6.35 7.50 5.36
CA ASP A 94 -7.54 6.91 5.97
C ASP A 94 -8.36 7.95 6.76
N ARG A 95 -7.72 8.71 7.66
CA ARG A 95 -8.40 9.75 8.43
C ARG A 95 -9.02 10.83 7.54
N GLN A 96 -8.27 11.36 6.58
CA GLN A 96 -8.78 12.44 5.72
C GLN A 96 -9.86 11.95 4.75
N LEU A 97 -9.81 10.70 4.30
CA LEU A 97 -10.87 10.09 3.49
C LEU A 97 -12.15 9.92 4.31
N ALA A 98 -12.05 9.48 5.57
CA ALA A 98 -13.18 9.40 6.48
C ALA A 98 -13.83 10.78 6.75
N GLU A 99 -13.00 11.81 7.00
CA GLU A 99 -13.44 13.19 7.19
C GLU A 99 -14.14 13.74 5.93
N TRP A 100 -13.50 13.60 4.77
CA TRP A 100 -14.06 14.04 3.49
C TRP A 100 -15.39 13.36 3.18
N VAL A 101 -15.45 12.03 3.25
CA VAL A 101 -16.65 11.29 2.87
C VAL A 101 -17.81 11.52 3.82
N THR A 102 -17.52 11.73 5.12
CA THR A 102 -18.53 12.15 6.10
C THR A 102 -19.05 13.55 5.78
N GLY A 103 -18.18 14.47 5.36
CA GLY A 103 -18.56 15.82 4.97
C GLY A 103 -19.50 15.85 3.76
N VAL A 104 -19.24 15.03 2.73
CA VAL A 104 -20.10 15.00 1.52
C VAL A 104 -21.39 14.22 1.71
N THR A 105 -21.40 13.17 2.55
CA THR A 105 -22.60 12.36 2.79
C THR A 105 -23.44 12.84 3.99
N GLY A 106 -22.90 13.75 4.81
CA GLY A 106 -23.54 14.26 6.03
C GLY A 106 -23.57 13.26 7.20
N ARG A 107 -23.00 12.06 7.06
CA ARG A 107 -22.96 11.04 8.12
C ARG A 107 -21.78 10.09 7.96
N ALA A 108 -21.30 9.52 9.07
CA ALA A 108 -20.30 8.48 9.01
C ALA A 108 -20.87 7.21 8.35
N ASP A 109 -20.15 6.67 7.36
CA ASP A 109 -20.49 5.41 6.68
C ASP A 109 -19.23 4.54 6.60
N VAL A 110 -19.16 3.53 7.48
CA VAL A 110 -17.99 2.67 7.62
C VAL A 110 -17.73 1.86 6.36
N TYR A 111 -18.78 1.40 5.69
CA TYR A 111 -18.61 0.59 4.48
C TYR A 111 -18.11 1.45 3.32
N LEU A 112 -18.65 2.67 3.15
CA LEU A 112 -18.13 3.59 2.14
C LEU A 112 -16.68 4.00 2.44
N HIS A 113 -16.35 4.27 3.70
CA HIS A 113 -14.96 4.58 4.08
C HIS A 113 -14.02 3.41 3.73
N TYR A 114 -14.40 2.17 4.02
CA TYR A 114 -13.65 0.98 3.60
C TYR A 114 -13.44 0.95 2.08
N LEU A 115 -14.53 1.02 1.30
CA LEU A 115 -14.45 0.98 -0.16
C LEU A 115 -13.51 2.06 -0.71
N LEU A 116 -13.60 3.26 -0.14
CA LEU A 116 -12.84 4.42 -0.56
C LEU A 116 -11.35 4.29 -0.27
N THR A 117 -11.00 3.95 0.98
CA THR A 117 -9.60 3.79 1.38
C THR A 117 -8.96 2.65 0.60
N THR A 118 -9.65 1.52 0.45
CA THR A 118 -9.16 0.39 -0.35
C THR A 118 -8.97 0.78 -1.82
N ALA A 119 -9.99 1.30 -2.50
CA ALA A 119 -9.89 1.63 -3.92
C ALA A 119 -8.71 2.57 -4.23
N VAL A 120 -8.47 3.53 -3.35
CA VAL A 120 -7.39 4.51 -3.49
C VAL A 120 -6.01 3.90 -3.22
N VAL A 121 -5.87 3.09 -2.17
CA VAL A 121 -4.61 2.40 -1.85
C VAL A 121 -4.25 1.35 -2.91
N GLU A 122 -5.22 0.55 -3.35
CA GLU A 122 -5.00 -0.46 -4.40
C GLU A 122 -4.65 0.19 -5.75
N ARG A 123 -5.23 1.36 -6.09
CA ARG A 123 -4.78 2.13 -7.26
C ARG A 123 -3.30 2.51 -7.17
N ARG A 124 -2.81 2.87 -5.98
CA ARG A 124 -1.38 3.12 -5.76
C ARG A 124 -0.57 1.83 -5.89
N ALA A 125 -1.02 0.73 -5.31
CA ALA A 125 -0.39 -0.58 -5.41
C ALA A 125 -0.24 -1.03 -6.88
N MET A 126 -1.28 -0.80 -7.70
CA MET A 126 -1.29 -1.10 -9.13
C MET A 126 -0.29 -0.24 -9.96
N VAL A 127 0.24 0.84 -9.40
CA VAL A 127 1.38 1.58 -9.99
C VAL A 127 2.69 1.08 -9.40
N LEU A 128 2.76 0.93 -8.07
CA LEU A 128 3.98 0.65 -7.35
C LEU A 128 4.48 -0.78 -7.55
N TYR A 129 3.63 -1.80 -7.45
CA TYR A 129 4.02 -3.21 -7.57
C TYR A 129 4.54 -3.59 -8.95
N PRO A 130 3.92 -3.17 -10.08
CA PRO A 130 4.50 -3.44 -11.40
C PRO A 130 5.87 -2.78 -11.60
N LEU A 131 6.07 -1.55 -11.09
CA LEU A 131 7.36 -0.87 -11.16
C LEU A 131 8.41 -1.57 -10.28
N TYR A 132 8.01 -2.02 -9.09
CA TYR A 132 8.91 -2.74 -8.20
C TYR A 132 9.29 -4.12 -8.75
N LYS A 133 8.34 -4.84 -9.34
CA LYS A 133 8.57 -6.10 -10.06
C LYS A 133 9.57 -5.93 -11.20
N ALA A 134 9.55 -4.78 -11.88
CA ALA A 134 10.53 -4.48 -12.92
C ALA A 134 11.91 -4.11 -12.36
N ALA A 135 11.97 -3.54 -11.15
CA ALA A 135 13.19 -3.06 -10.51
C ALA A 135 13.97 -4.15 -9.74
N THR A 136 13.27 -5.04 -9.03
CA THR A 136 13.90 -6.11 -8.22
C THR A 136 14.83 -6.99 -9.05
N ARG A 137 15.94 -7.42 -8.45
CA ARG A 137 16.87 -8.40 -9.01
C ARG A 137 16.57 -9.83 -8.55
N HIS A 138 15.78 -9.99 -7.48
CA HIS A 138 15.45 -11.29 -6.91
C HIS A 138 14.29 -11.93 -7.67
N ALA A 139 14.53 -13.10 -8.26
CA ALA A 139 13.53 -13.82 -9.06
C ALA A 139 12.28 -14.17 -8.23
N VAL A 140 12.46 -14.58 -6.97
CA VAL A 140 11.36 -14.92 -6.06
C VAL A 140 10.47 -13.71 -5.76
N VAL A 141 11.07 -12.53 -5.51
CA VAL A 141 10.32 -11.28 -5.31
C VAL A 141 9.54 -10.90 -6.57
N ARG A 142 10.16 -11.04 -7.74
CA ARG A 142 9.51 -10.76 -9.03
C ARG A 142 8.30 -11.66 -9.30
N GLU A 143 8.40 -12.95 -8.98
CA GLU A 143 7.34 -13.92 -9.16
C GLU A 143 6.16 -13.64 -8.24
N GLU A 144 6.42 -13.46 -6.94
CA GLU A 144 5.37 -13.19 -5.95
C GLU A 144 4.67 -11.85 -6.20
N LEU A 145 5.41 -10.78 -6.53
CA LEU A 145 4.80 -9.53 -6.98
C LEU A 145 3.90 -9.74 -8.21
N GLY A 146 4.24 -10.68 -9.09
CA GLY A 146 3.39 -11.05 -10.22
C GLY A 146 2.05 -11.61 -9.79
N ARG A 147 2.02 -12.45 -8.74
CA ARG A 147 0.79 -13.03 -8.19
C ARG A 147 -0.02 -11.98 -7.45
N VAL A 148 0.62 -11.20 -6.56
CA VAL A 148 -0.03 -10.10 -5.82
C VAL A 148 -0.71 -9.14 -6.80
N VAL A 149 -0.02 -8.68 -7.85
CA VAL A 149 -0.62 -7.76 -8.84
C VAL A 149 -1.89 -8.32 -9.52
N VAL A 150 -1.95 -9.63 -9.78
CA VAL A 150 -3.13 -10.27 -10.38
C VAL A 150 -4.30 -10.28 -9.39
N GLU A 151 -4.01 -10.60 -8.13
CA GLU A 151 -5.00 -10.62 -7.04
C GLU A 151 -5.56 -9.22 -6.77
N GLU A 152 -4.67 -8.23 -6.58
CA GLU A 152 -4.98 -6.81 -6.42
C GLU A 152 -5.87 -6.27 -7.55
N GLN A 153 -5.57 -6.65 -8.80
CA GLN A 153 -6.36 -6.20 -9.94
C GLN A 153 -7.81 -6.71 -9.89
N SER A 154 -8.03 -7.91 -9.33
CA SER A 154 -9.35 -8.51 -9.19
C SER A 154 -10.18 -7.81 -8.12
N HIS A 155 -9.61 -7.56 -6.93
CA HIS A 155 -10.29 -6.87 -5.84
C HIS A 155 -10.70 -5.45 -6.23
N ARG A 156 -9.74 -4.72 -6.80
CA ARG A 156 -9.89 -3.31 -7.14
C ARG A 156 -11.08 -3.03 -8.01
N ARG A 157 -11.33 -3.84 -9.06
CA ARG A 157 -12.46 -3.58 -9.96
C ARG A 157 -13.80 -3.62 -9.21
N ALA A 158 -14.03 -4.66 -8.42
CA ALA A 158 -15.28 -4.81 -7.68
C ALA A 158 -15.46 -3.72 -6.60
N ILE A 159 -14.39 -3.42 -5.87
CA ILE A 159 -14.40 -2.45 -4.78
C ILE A 159 -14.55 -1.01 -5.31
N GLU A 160 -13.83 -0.67 -6.37
CA GLU A 160 -13.89 0.64 -7.03
C GLU A 160 -15.26 0.87 -7.65
N ASP A 161 -15.83 -0.11 -8.37
CA ASP A 161 -17.19 -0.01 -8.94
C ASP A 161 -18.23 0.22 -7.82
N ALA A 162 -18.14 -0.51 -6.71
CA ALA A 162 -19.01 -0.32 -5.56
C ALA A 162 -18.82 1.05 -4.89
N CYS A 163 -17.58 1.54 -4.84
CA CYS A 163 -17.24 2.86 -4.31
C CYS A 163 -17.88 3.96 -5.16
N GLU A 164 -17.65 3.94 -6.48
CA GLU A 164 -18.16 4.93 -7.42
C GLU A 164 -19.70 4.96 -7.42
N GLN A 165 -20.36 3.82 -7.40
CA GLN A 165 -21.82 3.75 -7.31
C GLN A 165 -22.37 4.41 -6.03
N ARG A 166 -21.68 4.28 -4.90
CA ARG A 166 -22.08 4.93 -3.64
C ARG A 166 -21.76 6.42 -3.64
N LEU A 167 -20.60 6.83 -4.16
CA LEU A 167 -20.23 8.24 -4.30
C LEU A 167 -21.18 8.98 -5.25
N ALA A 168 -21.60 8.36 -6.34
CA ALA A 168 -22.56 8.92 -7.28
C ALA A 168 -23.91 9.24 -6.64
N LYS A 169 -24.37 8.43 -5.67
CA LYS A 169 -25.59 8.71 -4.89
C LYS A 169 -25.45 9.96 -4.00
N ALA A 170 -24.22 10.32 -3.64
CA ALA A 170 -23.90 11.55 -2.92
C ALA A 170 -23.51 12.70 -3.86
N GLY A 171 -23.61 12.52 -5.18
CA GLY A 171 -23.30 13.56 -6.17
C GLY A 171 -21.81 13.89 -6.31
N VAL A 172 -20.93 12.99 -5.89
CA VAL A 172 -19.46 13.17 -5.95
C VAL A 172 -18.79 12.03 -6.71
N THR A 173 -17.58 12.27 -7.21
CA THR A 173 -16.73 11.26 -7.88
C THR A 173 -15.59 10.82 -6.98
N LEU A 174 -14.80 9.83 -7.43
CA LEU A 174 -13.60 9.37 -6.74
C LEU A 174 -12.43 10.37 -6.82
N GLU A 175 -12.46 11.32 -7.76
CA GLU A 175 -11.37 12.25 -8.06
C GLU A 175 -10.80 13.01 -6.84
N PRO A 176 -11.62 13.58 -5.92
CA PRO A 176 -11.07 14.28 -4.76
C PRO A 176 -10.26 13.37 -3.83
N ALA A 177 -10.64 12.09 -3.72
CA ALA A 177 -9.92 11.11 -2.93
C ALA A 177 -8.58 10.71 -3.56
N LEU A 178 -8.51 10.63 -4.89
CA LEU A 178 -7.27 10.37 -5.62
C LEU A 178 -6.30 11.53 -5.50
N ALA A 179 -6.79 12.77 -5.63
CA ALA A 179 -5.98 13.97 -5.45
C ALA A 179 -5.43 14.09 -4.01
N LEU A 180 -6.24 13.68 -3.03
CA LEU A 180 -5.80 13.59 -1.62
C LEU A 180 -4.68 12.55 -1.46
N GLU A 181 -4.84 11.35 -2.02
CA GLU A 181 -3.80 10.32 -1.98
C GLU A 181 -2.52 10.77 -2.65
N GLU A 182 -2.61 11.35 -3.85
CA GLU A 182 -1.43 11.75 -4.61
C GLU A 182 -0.61 12.77 -3.82
N ARG A 183 -1.25 13.75 -3.19
CA ARG A 183 -0.58 14.75 -2.33
C ARG A 183 0.11 14.13 -1.12
N LEU A 184 -0.53 13.18 -0.46
CA LEU A 184 0.05 12.52 0.73
C LEU A 184 1.18 11.57 0.32
N PHE A 185 1.00 10.83 -0.78
CA PHE A 185 1.99 9.92 -1.32
C PHE A 185 3.22 10.67 -1.81
N GLU A 186 3.07 11.85 -2.39
CA GLU A 186 4.17 12.74 -2.78
C GLU A 186 5.08 13.07 -1.58
N THR A 187 4.50 13.28 -0.39
CA THR A 187 5.26 13.53 0.85
C THR A 187 6.02 12.27 1.28
N PHE A 188 5.37 11.11 1.23
CA PHE A 188 6.03 9.83 1.52
C PHE A 188 7.15 9.50 0.53
N LEU A 189 6.90 9.66 -0.77
CA LEU A 189 7.87 9.42 -1.83
C LEU A 189 9.10 10.29 -1.66
N THR A 190 8.90 11.57 -1.34
CA THR A 190 10.02 12.50 -1.06
C THR A 190 10.87 12.03 0.12
N GLN A 191 10.26 11.46 1.17
CA GLN A 191 11.02 10.91 2.29
C GLN A 191 11.74 9.61 1.91
N LEU A 192 11.08 8.73 1.16
CA LEU A 192 11.66 7.48 0.67
C LEU A 192 12.90 7.75 -0.21
N GLU A 193 12.83 8.74 -1.11
CA GLU A 193 13.95 9.17 -1.94
C GLU A 193 15.15 9.62 -1.08
N LYS A 194 14.90 10.39 -0.02
CA LYS A 194 15.95 10.85 0.91
C LYS A 194 16.57 9.68 1.68
N ASP A 195 15.75 8.80 2.24
CA ASP A 195 16.21 7.66 3.04
C ASP A 195 17.05 6.69 2.19
N VAL A 196 16.63 6.43 0.95
CA VAL A 196 17.39 5.61 -0.01
C VAL A 196 18.71 6.28 -0.37
N ALA A 197 18.71 7.58 -0.71
CA ALA A 197 19.93 8.30 -1.04
C ALA A 197 20.93 8.30 0.13
N GLN A 198 20.44 8.55 1.35
CA GLN A 198 21.27 8.55 2.56
C GLN A 198 21.86 7.16 2.84
N ALA A 199 21.07 6.10 2.71
CA ALA A 199 21.56 4.75 2.96
C ALA A 199 22.60 4.31 1.91
N LEU A 200 22.40 4.65 0.64
CA LEU A 200 23.37 4.37 -0.42
C LEU A 200 24.69 5.14 -0.23
N ALA A 201 24.62 6.40 0.20
CA ALA A 201 25.82 7.19 0.52
C ALA A 201 26.57 6.63 1.73
N GLY A 202 25.85 6.21 2.77
CA GLY A 202 26.44 5.59 3.96
C GLY A 202 27.16 4.27 3.65
N ALA A 203 26.62 3.45 2.75
CA ALA A 203 27.24 2.20 2.31
C ALA A 203 28.51 2.38 1.47
N GLN A 204 28.71 3.55 0.84
CA GLN A 204 29.93 3.87 0.07
C GLN A 204 31.06 4.40 0.95
N ALA A 205 30.75 4.85 2.17
CA ALA A 205 31.71 5.42 3.11
C ALA A 205 32.24 4.41 4.13
N ALA A 206 31.65 3.21 4.20
CA ALA A 206 32.02 2.10 5.09
C ALA A 206 32.87 1.06 4.34
#